data_AF-A0A0G4I5I8-F1
#
_entry.id   AF-A0A0G4I5I8-F1
#
_cell.length_a   1.000
_cell.length_b   1.000
_cell.length_c   1.000
_cell.angle_alpha   90.00
_cell.angle_beta   90.00
_cell.angle_gamma   90.00
#
_symmetry.space_group_name_H-M   'P 1'
#
loop_
_entity.id
_entity.type
_entity.pdbx_description
1 polymer ?
#
loop_
_entity_poly.entity_id
_entity_poly.type
_entity_poly.pdbx_seq_one_letter_code
_entity_poly.pdbx_strand_id
1 'polypeptide(L)'
;MDKEGGGDPEGRAFVEDAFREEERRDEEEAERGGYNWEQDLERPWELVREDKGQLVDEARENKRRRRLVVGEAKAHVRKMMIRNLVLIVDNSSAMGESDLKPSRKKLAHGCITEFIKEFFQLNPISQLSIVALQDRVAKIVTPLSANPEGQIRALEDFLQQNKHEGHPSLQNALQKVEALTASLPPYGTREALVVWGSLATIDPGNVLDSIAMAKRTNLRLSVVSMTPELYILKKMTKETGGSMSVALDREHFRAILLAHTAAPEWQPTLVKDALVPMGFPELKTNFSLCICHGRFVQSSFECPQCSARICEIPAKCAHCTLHLASSVDIGRGYHHLFPPEPFEPAGGEESDDLLYECGGCFQSFSGGAGRCPRCKTIFCGVCDDFIHREIHQCTGCLLPPASGGGPGHGADGGGTGASAVRGTAGAEGGRPLAAAGGGVTAKRGPAVGSSGGGQVLFASGGVRLERC
;
A
#
# COMPACT_ATOMS: atom_id res chain seq x y z
N MET A 1 44.74 -84.63 28.06
CA MET A 1 43.88 -84.40 29.23
C MET A 1 43.57 -82.92 29.29
N ASP A 2 42.58 -82.57 28.47
CA ASP A 2 41.39 -81.80 28.82
C ASP A 2 41.58 -80.57 29.71
N LYS A 3 41.40 -79.39 29.11
CA LYS A 3 40.55 -78.36 29.71
C LYS A 3 39.65 -77.75 28.64
N GLU A 4 38.40 -78.14 28.75
CA GLU A 4 37.22 -77.64 28.06
C GLU A 4 37.10 -76.12 28.23
N GLY A 5 36.75 -75.43 27.14
CA GLY A 5 36.32 -74.04 27.17
C GLY A 5 34.96 -73.94 27.84
N GLY A 6 34.94 -73.51 29.10
CA GLY A 6 33.72 -73.11 29.79
C GLY A 6 33.22 -71.79 29.21
N GLY A 7 32.24 -71.86 28.31
CA GLY A 7 31.44 -70.71 27.90
C GLY A 7 30.58 -70.26 29.08
N ASP A 8 30.64 -68.96 29.36
CA ASP A 8 29.99 -68.31 30.50
C ASP A 8 28.47 -68.51 30.46
N PRO A 9 27.87 -69.23 31.43
CA PRO A 9 26.44 -69.56 31.43
C PRO A 9 25.54 -68.34 31.66
N GLU A 10 26.07 -67.24 32.20
CA GLU A 10 25.29 -66.02 32.46
C GLU A 10 24.95 -65.24 31.18
N GLY A 11 25.83 -65.27 30.17
CA GLY A 11 25.61 -64.59 28.89
C GLY A 11 24.57 -65.26 28.00
N ARG A 12 24.38 -66.59 28.11
CA ARG A 12 23.34 -67.32 27.35
C ARG A 12 21.95 -67.12 27.93
N ALA A 13 21.82 -67.08 29.25
CA ALA A 13 20.54 -66.84 29.91
C ALA A 13 19.99 -65.44 29.61
N PHE A 14 20.85 -64.42 29.57
CA PHE A 14 20.45 -63.04 29.23
C PHE A 14 19.93 -62.91 27.79
N VAL A 15 20.54 -63.64 26.85
CA VAL A 15 20.11 -63.63 25.45
C VAL A 15 18.79 -64.40 25.27
N GLU A 16 18.62 -65.54 25.93
CA GLU A 16 17.35 -66.29 25.89
C GLU A 16 16.19 -65.55 26.55
N ASP A 17 16.43 -64.82 27.64
CA ASP A 17 15.40 -63.98 28.27
C ASP A 17 15.02 -62.78 27.40
N ALA A 18 15.99 -62.16 26.70
CA ALA A 18 15.72 -61.08 25.76
C ALA A 18 14.87 -61.54 24.57
N PHE A 19 15.16 -62.72 23.99
CA PHE A 19 14.34 -63.28 22.91
C PHE A 19 12.92 -63.64 23.37
N ARG A 20 12.77 -64.16 24.60
CA ARG A 20 11.46 -64.52 25.16
C ARG A 20 10.64 -63.30 25.59
N GLU A 21 11.30 -62.16 25.83
CA GLU A 21 10.66 -60.87 26.04
C GLU A 21 10.23 -60.21 24.72
N GLU A 22 11.02 -60.38 23.66
CA GLU A 22 10.69 -59.95 22.30
C GLU A 22 9.51 -60.77 21.72
N GLU A 23 9.51 -62.10 21.87
CA GLU A 23 8.38 -62.96 21.46
C GLU A 23 7.08 -62.62 22.21
N ARG A 24 7.13 -62.33 23.52
CA ARG A 24 5.94 -61.90 24.27
C ARG A 24 5.41 -60.56 23.78
N ARG A 25 6.30 -59.64 23.41
CA ARG A 25 5.92 -58.34 22.88
C ARG A 25 5.28 -58.48 21.51
N ASP A 26 5.80 -59.35 20.67
CA ASP A 26 5.23 -59.65 19.35
C ASP A 26 3.86 -60.35 19.47
N GLU A 27 3.67 -61.22 20.47
CA GLU A 27 2.36 -61.81 20.79
C GLU A 27 1.35 -60.77 21.33
N GLU A 28 1.78 -59.84 22.20
CA GLU A 28 0.94 -58.72 22.66
C GLU A 28 0.59 -57.72 21.54
N GLU A 29 1.52 -57.46 20.61
CA GLU A 29 1.29 -56.63 19.41
C GLU A 29 0.33 -57.33 18.43
N ALA A 30 0.38 -58.66 18.31
CA ALA A 30 -0.55 -59.45 17.51
C ALA A 30 -1.98 -59.50 18.10
N GLU A 31 -2.12 -59.55 19.43
CA GLU A 31 -3.43 -59.49 20.11
C GLU A 31 -4.12 -58.12 19.99
N ARG A 32 -3.36 -57.04 19.75
CA ARG A 32 -3.91 -55.68 19.56
C ARG A 32 -4.49 -55.40 18.17
N GLY A 33 -4.51 -56.39 17.27
CA GLY A 33 -5.45 -56.47 16.14
C GLY A 33 -5.60 -55.22 15.25
N GLY A 34 -4.57 -54.39 15.16
CA GLY A 34 -4.57 -53.15 14.37
C GLY A 34 -3.21 -52.97 13.71
N TYR A 35 -3.21 -52.64 12.43
CA TYR A 35 -1.97 -52.44 11.68
C TYR A 35 -1.19 -51.25 12.28
N ASN A 36 0.14 -51.24 12.22
CA ASN A 36 0.97 -50.12 12.76
C ASN A 36 0.59 -48.73 12.22
N TRP A 37 -0.08 -48.61 11.07
CA TRP A 37 -0.60 -47.31 10.56
C TRP A 37 -1.93 -46.87 11.21
N GLU A 38 -2.59 -47.75 11.96
CA GLU A 38 -3.81 -47.47 12.72
C GLU A 38 -3.51 -47.00 14.16
N GLN A 39 -2.30 -47.27 14.69
CA GLN A 39 -1.97 -47.02 16.10
C GLN A 39 -1.39 -45.63 16.39
N ASP A 40 -0.82 -44.93 15.40
CA ASP A 40 -0.11 -43.64 15.62
C ASP A 40 -0.83 -42.40 15.04
N LEU A 41 -2.10 -42.50 14.64
CA LEU A 41 -2.89 -41.30 14.32
C LEU A 41 -3.57 -40.77 15.57
N GLU A 42 -2.79 -40.14 16.46
CA GLU A 42 -3.36 -39.18 17.40
C GLU A 42 -4.18 -38.17 16.59
N ARG A 43 -5.49 -38.16 16.83
CA ARG A 43 -6.42 -37.37 16.05
C ARG A 43 -6.12 -35.90 16.30
N PRO A 44 -5.68 -35.11 15.30
CA PRO A 44 -5.24 -33.73 15.55
C PRO A 44 -6.32 -32.82 16.16
N TRP A 45 -7.59 -33.19 16.03
CA TRP A 45 -8.72 -32.48 16.61
C TRP A 45 -8.93 -32.75 18.11
N GLU A 46 -8.29 -33.78 18.69
CA GLU A 46 -8.35 -34.08 20.13
C GLU A 46 -7.41 -33.17 20.94
N LEU A 47 -6.39 -32.59 20.29
CA LEU A 47 -5.49 -31.59 20.88
C LEU A 47 -6.09 -30.17 20.90
N VAL A 48 -7.19 -29.94 20.18
CA VAL A 48 -7.85 -28.63 20.14
C VAL A 48 -8.68 -28.47 21.41
N ARG A 49 -8.21 -27.63 22.32
CA ARG A 49 -8.87 -27.40 23.61
C ARG A 49 -9.99 -26.37 23.47
N GLU A 50 -11.19 -26.73 23.89
CA GLU A 50 -12.31 -25.80 24.02
C GLU A 50 -12.36 -25.23 25.44
N ASP A 51 -12.46 -23.90 25.55
CA ASP A 51 -12.82 -23.23 26.80
C ASP A 51 -14.13 -22.46 26.61
N LYS A 52 -15.12 -22.71 27.48
CA LYS A 52 -16.47 -22.09 27.45
C LYS A 52 -17.15 -22.09 26.08
N GLY A 53 -17.02 -23.18 25.32
CA GLY A 53 -17.62 -23.33 23.99
C GLY A 53 -16.94 -22.53 22.88
N GLN A 54 -15.71 -22.05 23.11
CA GLN A 54 -14.85 -21.48 22.08
C GLN A 54 -13.54 -22.25 21.98
N LEU A 55 -13.13 -22.56 20.75
CA LEU A 55 -11.82 -23.17 20.48
C LEU A 55 -10.71 -22.20 20.89
N VAL A 56 -9.82 -22.65 21.78
CA VAL A 56 -8.62 -21.93 22.18
C VAL A 56 -7.55 -22.19 21.13
N ASP A 57 -7.52 -21.33 20.11
CA ASP A 57 -6.56 -21.42 19.01
C ASP A 57 -5.40 -20.46 19.29
N GLU A 58 -4.19 -20.96 19.53
CA GLU A 58 -2.95 -20.16 19.66
C GLU A 58 -2.75 -19.23 18.43
N ALA A 59 -3.38 -19.55 17.30
CA ALA A 59 -3.44 -18.70 16.12
C ALA A 59 -4.11 -17.33 16.36
N ARG A 60 -5.10 -17.21 17.27
CA ARG A 60 -5.72 -15.92 17.62
C ARG A 60 -4.75 -15.02 18.38
N GLU A 61 -3.99 -15.60 19.30
CA GLU A 61 -2.96 -14.88 20.05
C GLU A 61 -1.80 -14.44 19.15
N ASN A 62 -1.42 -15.30 18.19
CA ASN A 62 -0.50 -14.92 17.11
C ASN A 62 -1.06 -13.85 16.17
N LYS A 63 -2.38 -13.80 15.92
CA LYS A 63 -3.03 -12.70 15.18
C LYS A 63 -2.96 -11.39 15.97
N ARG A 64 -3.07 -11.44 17.30
CA ARG A 64 -2.88 -10.29 18.21
C ARG A 64 -1.40 -9.85 18.26
N ARG A 65 -0.44 -10.78 18.30
CA ARG A 65 1.00 -10.49 18.19
C ARG A 65 1.39 -9.93 16.82
N ARG A 66 0.80 -10.42 15.73
CA ARG A 66 1.01 -9.84 14.38
C ARG A 66 0.50 -8.41 14.26
N ARG A 67 -0.55 -8.02 14.99
CA ARG A 67 -1.00 -6.62 15.06
C ARG A 67 0.06 -5.71 15.70
N LEU A 68 0.86 -6.21 16.64
CA LEU A 68 1.97 -5.47 17.25
C LEU A 68 3.17 -5.26 16.30
N VAL A 69 3.24 -6.02 15.19
CA VAL A 69 4.33 -5.92 14.19
C VAL A 69 3.92 -5.03 13.01
N VAL A 70 2.64 -4.64 12.90
CA VAL A 70 2.18 -3.66 11.89
C VAL A 70 2.55 -2.26 12.37
N GLY A 71 3.77 -1.84 12.04
CA GLY A 71 4.08 -0.43 11.88
C GLY A 71 5.23 0.10 12.73
N GLU A 72 6.46 -0.37 12.49
CA GLU A 72 7.59 0.58 12.45
C GLU A 72 7.39 1.52 11.25
N ALA A 73 6.36 2.37 11.30
CA ALA A 73 6.26 3.48 10.39
C ALA A 73 7.38 4.44 10.79
N LYS A 74 8.55 4.33 10.14
CA LYS A 74 9.64 5.28 10.30
C LYS A 74 9.09 6.66 9.97
N ALA A 75 8.82 7.44 11.02
CA ALA A 75 8.37 8.80 10.90
C ALA A 75 9.48 9.58 10.17
N HIS A 76 9.13 10.22 9.05
CA HIS A 76 10.01 11.11 8.27
C HIS A 76 10.97 10.45 7.25
N VAL A 77 10.45 9.57 6.40
CA VAL A 77 11.15 9.16 5.17
C VAL A 77 10.58 9.90 3.97
N ARG A 78 11.46 10.37 3.06
CA ARG A 78 11.03 10.94 1.77
C ARG A 78 10.32 9.85 0.97
N LYS A 79 9.18 10.16 0.36
CA LYS A 79 8.39 9.23 -0.45
C LYS A 79 8.34 9.66 -1.90
N MET A 80 8.20 8.69 -2.80
CA MET A 80 8.04 8.96 -4.24
C MET A 80 6.56 9.16 -4.58
N MET A 81 6.13 10.42 -4.73
CA MET A 81 4.71 10.77 -4.86
C MET A 81 4.13 10.60 -6.28
N ILE A 82 4.92 10.85 -7.32
CA ILE A 82 4.49 10.68 -8.72
C ILE A 82 4.87 9.27 -9.17
N ARG A 83 3.90 8.37 -9.21
CA ARG A 83 4.15 6.97 -9.58
C ARG A 83 3.63 6.67 -10.97
N ASN A 84 4.40 5.92 -11.75
CA ASN A 84 3.93 5.33 -13.00
C ASN A 84 4.05 3.83 -12.87
N LEU A 85 2.91 3.19 -12.65
CA LEU A 85 2.82 1.76 -12.38
C LEU A 85 2.29 1.01 -13.61
N VAL A 86 3.01 -0.01 -14.06
CA VAL A 86 2.52 -0.96 -15.05
C VAL A 86 2.11 -2.24 -14.33
N LEU A 87 0.81 -2.51 -14.28
CA LEU A 87 0.26 -3.74 -13.74
C LEU A 87 0.30 -4.83 -14.81
N ILE A 88 1.06 -5.88 -14.57
CA ILE A 88 1.17 -7.04 -15.45
C ILE A 88 0.31 -8.16 -14.87
N VAL A 89 -0.69 -8.62 -15.63
CA VAL A 89 -1.66 -9.62 -15.21
C VAL A 89 -1.45 -10.90 -16.00
N ASP A 90 -1.17 -12.00 -15.30
CA ASP A 90 -1.17 -13.33 -15.89
C ASP A 90 -2.60 -13.74 -16.29
N ASN A 91 -2.81 -14.11 -17.56
CA ASN A 91 -4.04 -14.70 -18.09
C ASN A 91 -3.72 -16.00 -18.87
N SER A 92 -2.76 -16.77 -18.37
CA SER A 92 -2.41 -18.11 -18.86
C SER A 92 -3.41 -19.19 -18.43
N SER A 93 -3.27 -20.41 -18.96
CA SER A 93 -4.12 -21.56 -18.59
C SER A 93 -4.10 -21.87 -17.08
N ALA A 94 -2.97 -21.63 -16.41
CA ALA A 94 -2.80 -21.83 -14.96
C ALA A 94 -3.74 -20.95 -14.11
N MET A 95 -4.26 -19.85 -14.67
CA MET A 95 -5.22 -18.98 -13.98
C MET A 95 -6.63 -19.58 -13.90
N GLY A 96 -6.88 -20.68 -14.62
CA GLY A 96 -8.12 -21.45 -14.54
C GLY A 96 -8.20 -22.36 -13.32
N GLU A 97 -7.09 -22.61 -12.62
CA GLU A 97 -7.04 -23.48 -11.45
C GLU A 97 -7.90 -22.93 -10.28
N SER A 98 -8.42 -23.86 -9.47
CA SER A 98 -9.38 -23.60 -8.38
C SER A 98 -8.78 -23.76 -6.98
N ASP A 99 -7.46 -23.64 -6.86
CA ASP A 99 -6.75 -23.60 -5.56
C ASP A 99 -7.23 -22.44 -4.68
N LEU A 100 -7.40 -21.26 -5.28
CA LEU A 100 -7.96 -20.06 -4.70
C LEU A 100 -9.36 -19.86 -5.27
N LYS A 101 -10.37 -20.10 -4.43
CA LYS A 101 -11.78 -20.09 -4.85
C LYS A 101 -12.26 -18.70 -5.28
N PRO A 102 -13.10 -18.59 -6.33
CA PRO A 102 -13.59 -19.68 -7.19
C PRO A 102 -12.60 -20.12 -8.27
N SER A 103 -11.72 -19.24 -8.73
CA SER A 103 -10.54 -19.56 -9.54
C SER A 103 -9.50 -18.47 -9.37
N ARG A 104 -8.22 -18.76 -9.65
CA ARG A 104 -7.14 -17.76 -9.59
C ARG A 104 -7.48 -16.50 -10.38
N LYS A 105 -7.99 -16.65 -11.61
CA LYS A 105 -8.42 -15.52 -12.46
C LYS A 105 -9.46 -14.64 -11.78
N LYS A 106 -10.52 -15.24 -11.23
CA LYS A 106 -11.63 -14.49 -10.62
C LYS A 106 -11.18 -13.80 -9.33
N LEU A 107 -10.35 -14.46 -8.53
CA LEU A 107 -9.77 -13.85 -7.34
C LEU A 107 -8.86 -12.67 -7.71
N ALA A 108 -7.90 -12.91 -8.61
CA ALA A 108 -6.96 -11.89 -9.07
C ALA A 108 -7.71 -10.67 -9.59
N HIS A 109 -8.74 -10.87 -10.42
CA HIS A 109 -9.59 -9.78 -10.92
C HIS A 109 -10.23 -8.97 -9.78
N GLY A 110 -10.90 -9.63 -8.82
CA GLY A 110 -11.54 -8.93 -7.71
C GLY A 110 -10.57 -8.11 -6.87
N CYS A 111 -9.40 -8.66 -6.56
CA CYS A 111 -8.36 -7.97 -5.82
C CYS A 111 -7.69 -6.85 -6.64
N ILE A 112 -7.48 -7.02 -7.95
CA ILE A 112 -6.93 -6.00 -8.83
C ILE A 112 -7.89 -4.81 -8.95
N THR A 113 -9.19 -5.06 -9.12
CA THR A 113 -10.20 -4.00 -9.19
C THR A 113 -10.24 -3.15 -7.92
N GLU A 114 -10.10 -3.80 -6.76
CA GLU A 114 -9.97 -3.12 -5.49
C GLU A 114 -8.65 -2.35 -5.38
N PHE A 115 -7.53 -3.00 -5.75
CA PHE A 115 -6.22 -2.38 -5.78
C PHE A 115 -6.20 -1.12 -6.64
N ILE A 116 -6.82 -1.11 -7.82
CA ILE A 116 -6.88 0.06 -8.70
C ILE A 116 -7.62 1.21 -7.99
N LYS A 117 -8.76 0.93 -7.36
CA LYS A 117 -9.53 1.96 -6.63
C LYS A 117 -8.71 2.53 -5.48
N GLU A 118 -8.12 1.68 -4.65
CA GLU A 118 -7.31 2.11 -3.51
C GLU A 118 -6.03 2.82 -3.95
N PHE A 119 -5.36 2.33 -4.99
CA PHE A 119 -4.16 2.95 -5.57
C PHE A 119 -4.42 4.40 -5.99
N PHE A 120 -5.51 4.66 -6.72
CA PHE A 120 -5.87 6.02 -7.15
C PHE A 120 -6.42 6.90 -6.01
N GLN A 121 -7.00 6.30 -4.96
CA GLN A 121 -7.39 7.05 -3.76
C GLN A 121 -6.17 7.57 -3.00
N LEU A 122 -5.15 6.73 -2.82
CA LEU A 122 -3.92 7.09 -2.08
C LEU A 122 -2.91 7.87 -2.95
N ASN A 123 -2.91 7.64 -4.27
CA ASN A 123 -1.96 8.22 -5.22
C ASN A 123 -2.66 8.86 -6.43
N PRO A 124 -3.39 9.98 -6.26
CA PRO A 124 -4.24 10.51 -7.32
C PRO A 124 -3.44 11.03 -8.53
N ILE A 125 -2.26 11.62 -8.33
CA ILE A 125 -1.42 12.13 -9.42
C ILE A 125 -0.62 11.04 -10.16
N SER A 126 -0.82 9.77 -9.79
CA SER A 126 -0.10 8.65 -10.40
C SER A 126 -0.80 8.15 -11.66
N GLN A 127 -0.07 7.45 -12.51
CA GLN A 127 -0.58 6.85 -13.74
C GLN A 127 -0.47 5.33 -13.64
N LEU A 128 -1.49 4.62 -14.14
CA LEU A 128 -1.52 3.17 -14.19
C LEU A 128 -1.74 2.69 -15.63
N SER A 129 -1.06 1.61 -16.01
CA SER A 129 -1.28 0.90 -17.27
C SER A 129 -1.43 -0.58 -16.98
N ILE A 130 -2.25 -1.28 -17.78
CA ILE A 130 -2.49 -2.71 -17.62
C ILE A 130 -1.93 -3.46 -18.84
N VAL A 131 -1.13 -4.48 -18.58
CA VAL A 131 -0.59 -5.41 -19.57
C VAL A 131 -1.02 -6.82 -19.20
N ALA A 132 -1.62 -7.55 -20.13
CA ALA A 132 -2.03 -8.93 -19.91
C ALA A 132 -1.10 -9.90 -20.65
N LEU A 133 -0.77 -11.01 -19.98
CA LEU A 133 0.02 -12.10 -20.56
C LEU A 133 -0.91 -13.23 -21.00
N GLN A 134 -0.88 -13.56 -22.29
CA GLN A 134 -1.71 -14.62 -22.86
C GLN A 134 -0.99 -15.26 -24.04
N ASP A 135 -0.95 -16.59 -24.08
CA ASP A 135 -0.30 -17.39 -25.12
C ASP A 135 1.04 -16.82 -25.63
N ARG A 136 2.00 -16.69 -24.71
CA ARG A 136 3.38 -16.22 -24.95
C ARG A 136 3.48 -14.77 -25.46
N VAL A 137 2.38 -14.02 -25.46
CA VAL A 137 2.33 -12.62 -25.91
C VAL A 137 1.94 -11.71 -24.75
N ALA A 138 2.56 -10.54 -24.68
CA ALA A 138 2.16 -9.44 -23.80
C ALA A 138 1.31 -8.42 -24.57
N LYS A 139 0.04 -8.30 -24.19
CA LYS A 139 -0.94 -7.38 -24.79
C LYS A 139 -1.14 -6.18 -23.87
N ILE A 140 -1.02 -4.96 -24.41
CA ILE A 140 -1.36 -3.74 -23.65
C ILE A 140 -2.89 -3.63 -23.65
N VAL A 141 -3.50 -3.77 -22.47
CA VAL A 141 -4.96 -3.65 -22.29
C VAL A 141 -5.34 -2.18 -22.21
N THR A 142 -4.55 -1.39 -21.49
CA THR A 142 -4.81 0.05 -21.33
C THR A 142 -3.49 0.81 -21.26
N PRO A 143 -3.35 1.94 -21.97
CA PRO A 143 -2.17 2.80 -21.86
C PRO A 143 -2.10 3.45 -20.46
N LEU A 144 -0.98 4.13 -20.18
CA LEU A 144 -0.80 4.91 -18.96
C LEU A 144 -1.87 6.01 -18.87
N SER A 145 -2.78 5.86 -17.92
CA SER A 145 -3.88 6.79 -17.66
C SER A 145 -4.13 6.89 -16.15
N ALA A 146 -4.75 7.99 -15.74
CA ALA A 146 -5.13 8.26 -14.35
C ALA A 146 -6.63 8.01 -14.07
N ASN A 147 -7.39 7.54 -15.06
CA ASN A 147 -8.82 7.26 -14.90
C ASN A 147 -9.04 5.84 -14.34
N PRO A 148 -9.57 5.69 -13.10
CA PRO A 148 -9.77 4.37 -12.48
C PRO A 148 -10.90 3.57 -13.16
N GLU A 149 -12.06 4.18 -13.46
CA GLU A 149 -13.19 3.47 -14.05
C GLU A 149 -12.86 2.94 -15.45
N GLY A 150 -12.12 3.72 -16.23
CA GLY A 150 -11.67 3.33 -17.56
C GLY A 150 -10.74 2.10 -17.52
N GLN A 151 -9.83 2.05 -16.56
CA GLN A 151 -8.91 0.92 -16.36
C GLN A 151 -9.67 -0.34 -15.93
N ILE A 152 -10.61 -0.21 -14.99
CA ILE A 152 -11.42 -1.34 -14.49
C ILE A 152 -12.28 -1.91 -15.61
N ARG A 153 -12.98 -1.06 -16.36
CA ARG A 153 -13.83 -1.51 -17.49
C ARG A 153 -13.01 -2.18 -18.57
N ALA A 154 -11.86 -1.61 -18.95
CA ALA A 154 -11.00 -2.21 -19.96
C ALA A 154 -10.46 -3.59 -19.52
N LEU A 155 -10.14 -3.75 -18.23
CA LEU A 155 -9.77 -5.04 -17.67
C LEU A 155 -10.93 -6.04 -17.71
N GLU A 156 -12.13 -5.63 -17.29
CA GLU A 156 -13.34 -6.46 -17.34
C GLU A 156 -13.65 -6.92 -18.77
N ASP A 157 -13.65 -6.00 -19.73
CA ASP A 157 -13.89 -6.27 -21.15
C ASP A 157 -12.84 -7.24 -21.70
N PHE A 158 -11.56 -7.02 -21.36
CA PHE A 158 -10.47 -7.90 -21.79
C PHE A 158 -10.66 -9.33 -21.26
N LEU A 159 -11.04 -9.49 -19.99
CA LEU A 159 -11.21 -10.79 -19.35
C LEU A 159 -12.46 -11.53 -19.85
N GLN A 160 -13.48 -10.82 -20.31
CA GLN A 160 -14.69 -11.39 -20.93
C GLN A 160 -14.41 -11.85 -22.36
N GLN A 161 -13.67 -11.05 -23.14
CA GLN A 161 -13.35 -11.36 -24.53
C GLN A 161 -12.29 -12.46 -24.67
N ASN A 162 -11.33 -12.52 -23.75
CA ASN A 162 -10.20 -13.44 -23.83
C ASN A 162 -10.31 -14.59 -22.82
N LYS A 163 -10.21 -15.82 -23.34
CA LYS A 163 -10.06 -17.02 -22.51
C LYS A 163 -8.66 -17.05 -21.87
N HIS A 164 -8.55 -17.76 -20.75
CA HIS A 164 -7.28 -17.98 -20.07
C HIS A 164 -6.59 -19.17 -20.73
N GLU A 165 -5.57 -18.92 -21.55
CA GLU A 165 -4.97 -19.95 -22.39
C GLU A 165 -3.48 -19.70 -22.65
N GLY A 166 -2.78 -20.77 -22.99
CA GLY A 166 -1.35 -20.77 -23.23
C GLY A 166 -0.54 -20.46 -21.97
N HIS A 167 0.67 -19.94 -22.17
CA HIS A 167 1.66 -19.67 -21.11
C HIS A 167 2.02 -18.18 -21.05
N PRO A 168 2.49 -17.67 -19.90
CA PRO A 168 2.94 -16.28 -19.81
C PRO A 168 4.36 -16.12 -20.38
N SER A 169 4.64 -14.96 -20.97
CA SER A 169 5.99 -14.56 -21.42
C SER A 169 6.45 -13.32 -20.65
N LEU A 170 7.41 -13.49 -19.75
CA LEU A 170 7.99 -12.42 -18.96
C LEU A 170 8.82 -11.47 -19.82
N GLN A 171 9.59 -11.99 -20.78
CA GLN A 171 10.42 -11.19 -21.67
C GLN A 171 9.58 -10.19 -22.47
N ASN A 172 8.50 -10.66 -23.08
CA ASN A 172 7.59 -9.79 -23.83
C ASN A 172 6.91 -8.77 -22.92
N ALA A 173 6.60 -9.15 -21.68
CA ALA A 173 6.05 -8.23 -20.68
C ALA A 173 7.01 -7.08 -20.39
N LEU A 174 8.29 -7.39 -20.11
CA LEU A 174 9.32 -6.41 -19.80
C LEU A 174 9.58 -5.46 -20.98
N GLN A 175 9.61 -5.98 -22.21
CA GLN A 175 9.77 -5.15 -23.40
C GLN A 175 8.60 -4.16 -23.59
N LYS A 176 7.35 -4.59 -23.30
CA LYS A 176 6.20 -3.68 -23.34
C LYS A 176 6.25 -2.63 -22.24
N VAL A 177 6.65 -3.01 -21.04
CA VAL A 177 6.81 -2.07 -19.91
C VAL A 177 7.90 -1.05 -20.21
N GLU A 178 9.02 -1.47 -20.77
CA GLU A 178 10.10 -0.58 -21.19
C GLU A 178 9.62 0.42 -22.25
N ALA A 179 8.90 -0.06 -23.28
CA ALA A 179 8.33 0.82 -24.31
C ALA A 179 7.34 1.86 -23.73
N LEU A 180 6.51 1.47 -22.76
CA LEU A 180 5.57 2.36 -22.09
C LEU A 180 6.26 3.39 -21.19
N THR A 181 7.37 3.00 -20.56
CA THR A 181 8.07 3.83 -19.56
C THR A 181 9.21 4.66 -20.15
N ALA A 182 9.62 4.41 -21.39
CA ALA A 182 10.72 5.11 -22.06
C ALA A 182 10.52 6.63 -22.16
N SER A 183 9.29 7.07 -22.41
CA SER A 183 8.94 8.50 -22.54
C SER A 183 8.66 9.19 -21.19
N LEU A 184 8.74 8.46 -20.08
CA LEU A 184 8.43 9.02 -18.77
C LEU A 184 9.55 9.91 -18.25
N PRO A 185 9.19 11.04 -17.62
CA PRO A 185 10.14 11.97 -17.06
C PRO A 185 10.92 11.37 -15.89
N PRO A 186 12.15 11.84 -15.62
CA PRO A 186 13.06 11.25 -14.62
C PRO A 186 12.67 11.54 -13.16
N TYR A 187 11.65 12.38 -12.93
CA TYR A 187 11.10 12.68 -11.61
C TYR A 187 9.95 11.76 -11.19
N GLY A 188 9.44 10.94 -12.12
CA GLY A 188 8.41 9.95 -11.84
C GLY A 188 9.03 8.57 -11.62
N THR A 189 8.43 7.76 -10.77
CA THR A 189 8.88 6.36 -10.63
C THR A 189 8.54 5.58 -11.89
N ARG A 190 9.37 4.58 -12.18
CA ARG A 190 9.10 3.54 -13.18
C ARG A 190 8.92 2.24 -12.40
N GLU A 191 7.68 1.83 -12.22
CA GLU A 191 7.33 0.65 -11.44
C GLU A 191 6.56 -0.34 -12.31
N ALA A 192 6.81 -1.64 -12.12
CA ALA A 192 5.90 -2.68 -12.60
C ALA A 192 5.56 -3.65 -11.49
N LEU A 193 4.28 -4.00 -11.40
CA LEU A 193 3.74 -4.96 -10.45
C LEU A 193 3.19 -6.15 -11.24
N VAL A 194 3.76 -7.33 -11.01
CA VAL A 194 3.37 -8.55 -11.70
C VAL A 194 2.49 -9.40 -10.80
N VAL A 195 1.25 -9.64 -11.24
CA VAL A 195 0.37 -10.64 -10.63
C VAL A 195 0.55 -11.94 -11.40
N TRP A 196 1.16 -12.91 -10.75
CA TRP A 196 1.65 -14.14 -11.40
C TRP A 196 0.94 -15.38 -10.87
N GLY A 197 0.47 -16.26 -11.75
CA GLY A 197 -0.22 -17.50 -11.34
C GLY A 197 0.25 -18.77 -12.05
N SER A 198 1.22 -18.67 -12.97
CA SER A 198 1.83 -19.84 -13.61
C SER A 198 3.06 -20.36 -12.85
N LEU A 199 3.48 -21.60 -13.13
CA LEU A 199 4.73 -22.18 -12.62
C LEU A 199 5.91 -21.99 -13.57
N ALA A 200 5.64 -21.61 -14.82
CA ALA A 200 6.66 -21.45 -15.84
C ALA A 200 6.39 -20.20 -16.68
N THR A 201 7.46 -19.67 -17.27
CA THR A 201 7.37 -18.66 -18.32
C THR A 201 8.00 -19.22 -19.58
N ILE A 202 7.40 -18.92 -20.73
CA ILE A 202 7.91 -19.33 -22.04
C ILE A 202 8.27 -18.07 -22.81
N ASP A 203 9.57 -17.85 -22.96
CA ASP A 203 10.14 -16.65 -23.55
C ASP A 203 10.91 -16.97 -24.83
N PRO A 204 10.92 -16.08 -25.84
CA PRO A 204 11.59 -16.31 -27.11
C PRO A 204 13.13 -16.29 -27.02
N GLY A 205 13.71 -15.65 -26.00
CA GLY A 205 15.15 -15.53 -25.82
C GLY A 205 15.56 -15.50 -24.35
N ASN A 206 16.74 -14.94 -24.08
CA ASN A 206 17.29 -14.89 -22.74
C ASN A 206 16.66 -13.76 -21.90
N VAL A 207 15.86 -14.15 -20.91
CA VAL A 207 15.17 -13.23 -19.99
C VAL A 207 16.15 -12.42 -19.14
N LEU A 208 17.34 -12.96 -18.84
CA LEU A 208 18.34 -12.26 -18.02
C LEU A 208 18.80 -10.96 -18.67
N ASP A 209 18.87 -10.91 -20.00
CA ASP A 209 19.25 -9.70 -20.73
C ASP A 209 18.17 -8.62 -20.62
N SER A 210 16.89 -9.02 -20.62
CA SER A 210 15.76 -8.13 -20.37
C SER A 210 15.71 -7.63 -18.93
N ILE A 211 16.09 -8.45 -17.95
CA ILE A 211 16.22 -8.02 -16.55
C ILE A 211 17.37 -7.01 -16.40
N ALA A 212 18.51 -7.27 -17.05
CA ALA A 212 19.63 -6.33 -17.06
C ALA A 212 19.26 -5.00 -17.73
N MET A 213 18.45 -5.03 -18.79
CA MET A 213 17.93 -3.82 -19.43
C MET A 213 16.99 -3.05 -18.51
N ALA A 214 16.05 -3.73 -17.85
CA ALA A 214 15.14 -3.14 -16.86
C ALA A 214 15.91 -2.43 -15.73
N LYS A 215 17.01 -3.01 -15.27
CA LYS A 215 17.89 -2.39 -14.28
C LYS A 215 18.55 -1.12 -14.81
N ARG A 216 19.03 -1.12 -16.06
CA ARG A 216 19.66 0.06 -16.69
C ARG A 216 18.67 1.22 -16.88
N THR A 217 17.40 0.92 -17.07
CA THR A 217 16.33 1.93 -17.23
C THR A 217 15.72 2.38 -15.90
N ASN A 218 16.27 1.95 -14.76
CA ASN A 218 15.79 2.21 -13.40
C ASN A 218 14.33 1.75 -13.18
N LEU A 219 13.94 0.64 -13.80
CA LEU A 219 12.63 0.04 -13.61
C LEU A 219 12.63 -0.81 -12.33
N ARG A 220 11.74 -0.48 -11.39
CA ARG A 220 11.52 -1.26 -10.16
C ARG A 220 10.43 -2.31 -10.38
N LEU A 221 10.77 -3.60 -10.26
CA LEU A 221 9.84 -4.70 -10.53
C LEU A 221 9.47 -5.41 -9.22
N SER A 222 8.17 -5.51 -8.94
CA SER A 222 7.63 -6.28 -7.80
C SER A 222 6.70 -7.38 -8.30
N VAL A 223 6.65 -8.50 -7.58
CA VAL A 223 5.88 -9.69 -7.98
C VAL A 223 5.02 -10.17 -6.83
N VAL A 224 3.73 -10.36 -7.10
CA VAL A 224 2.78 -11.04 -6.22
C VAL A 224 2.40 -12.35 -6.90
N SER A 225 2.88 -13.45 -6.34
CA SER A 225 2.68 -14.78 -6.90
C SER A 225 1.60 -15.55 -6.14
N MET A 226 0.71 -16.19 -6.89
CA MET A 226 -0.28 -17.15 -6.39
C MET A 226 0.29 -18.57 -6.33
N THR A 227 1.47 -18.77 -6.91
CA THR A 227 2.20 -20.05 -6.99
C THR A 227 3.48 -20.00 -6.15
N PRO A 228 4.15 -21.14 -5.93
CA PRO A 228 5.44 -21.18 -5.25
C PRO A 228 6.48 -20.26 -5.89
N GLU A 229 7.50 -19.92 -5.10
CA GLU A 229 8.52 -18.98 -5.50
C GLU A 229 9.33 -19.45 -6.73
N LEU A 230 9.26 -18.70 -7.82
CA LEU A 230 10.07 -18.92 -9.01
C LEU A 230 11.42 -18.19 -8.92
N TYR A 231 12.52 -18.92 -9.13
CA TYR A 231 13.88 -18.38 -9.07
C TYR A 231 14.08 -17.14 -9.96
N ILE A 232 13.58 -17.17 -11.19
CA ILE A 232 13.73 -16.07 -12.15
C ILE A 232 13.03 -14.80 -11.65
N LEU A 233 11.81 -14.94 -11.09
CA LEU A 233 11.06 -13.81 -10.53
C LEU A 233 11.73 -13.25 -9.27
N LYS A 234 12.29 -14.10 -8.41
CA LYS A 234 13.08 -13.64 -7.24
C LYS A 234 14.34 -12.91 -7.68
N LYS A 235 15.06 -13.42 -8.67
CA LYS A 235 16.28 -12.80 -9.19
C LYS A 235 15.96 -11.42 -9.79
N MET A 236 14.90 -11.33 -10.60
CA MET A 236 14.43 -10.08 -11.21
C MET A 236 14.10 -9.00 -10.16
N THR A 237 13.32 -9.36 -9.13
CA THR A 237 12.92 -8.42 -8.06
C THR A 237 14.13 -7.96 -7.24
N LYS A 238 15.04 -8.88 -6.89
CA LYS A 238 16.30 -8.55 -6.20
C LYS A 238 17.21 -7.63 -7.00
N GLU A 239 17.35 -7.84 -8.31
CA GLU A 239 18.23 -7.04 -9.15
C GLU A 239 17.70 -5.62 -9.40
N THR A 240 16.37 -5.45 -9.40
CA THR A 240 15.68 -4.17 -9.65
C THR A 240 15.25 -3.43 -8.38
N GLY A 241 15.49 -3.99 -7.19
CA GLY A 241 15.14 -3.36 -5.90
C GLY A 241 13.64 -3.37 -5.59
N GLY A 242 12.89 -4.32 -6.14
CA GLY A 242 11.51 -4.58 -5.75
C GLY A 242 11.37 -5.76 -4.79
N SER A 243 10.13 -6.19 -4.54
CA SER A 243 9.81 -7.28 -3.62
C SER A 243 9.10 -8.43 -4.33
N MET A 244 9.33 -9.65 -3.86
CA MET A 244 8.58 -10.84 -4.26
C MET A 244 7.85 -11.39 -3.06
N SER A 245 6.55 -11.62 -3.22
CA SER A 245 5.66 -12.15 -2.18
C SER A 245 4.84 -13.30 -2.75
N VAL A 246 4.67 -14.35 -1.95
CA VAL A 246 3.87 -15.53 -2.29
C VAL A 246 2.61 -15.54 -1.42
N ALA A 247 1.45 -15.66 -2.06
CA ALA A 247 0.19 -15.77 -1.36
C ALA A 247 0.02 -17.16 -0.72
N LEU A 248 -0.55 -17.17 0.49
CA LEU A 248 -0.85 -18.39 1.24
C LEU A 248 -2.35 -18.68 1.18
N ASP A 249 -3.16 -17.63 1.33
CA ASP A 249 -4.60 -17.67 1.28
C ASP A 249 -5.14 -16.44 0.53
N ARG A 250 -6.47 -16.38 0.42
CA ARG A 250 -7.20 -15.29 -0.24
C ARG A 250 -6.95 -13.93 0.43
N GLU A 251 -6.97 -13.90 1.76
CA GLU A 251 -6.82 -12.66 2.54
C GLU A 251 -5.39 -12.12 2.44
N HIS A 252 -4.39 -13.00 2.50
CA HIS A 252 -2.98 -12.66 2.34
C HIS A 252 -2.69 -12.17 0.93
N PHE A 253 -3.24 -12.80 -0.12
CA PHE A 253 -3.10 -12.30 -1.49
C PHE A 253 -3.59 -10.87 -1.63
N ARG A 254 -4.79 -10.59 -1.08
CA ARG A 254 -5.36 -9.24 -1.04
C ARG A 254 -4.46 -8.28 -0.27
N ALA A 255 -4.02 -8.65 0.94
CA ALA A 255 -3.18 -7.80 1.78
C ALA A 255 -1.82 -7.48 1.13
N ILE A 256 -1.17 -8.46 0.50
CA ILE A 256 0.08 -8.26 -0.23
C ILE A 256 -0.13 -7.29 -1.40
N LEU A 257 -1.20 -7.47 -2.18
CA LEU A 257 -1.47 -6.61 -3.32
C LEU A 257 -1.73 -5.17 -2.88
N LEU A 258 -2.53 -5.00 -1.82
CA LEU A 258 -2.81 -3.68 -1.25
C LEU A 258 -1.58 -3.04 -0.59
N ALA A 259 -0.62 -3.80 -0.07
CA ALA A 259 0.63 -3.23 0.45
C ALA A 259 1.41 -2.43 -0.61
N HIS A 260 1.22 -2.71 -1.91
CA HIS A 260 1.83 -1.97 -3.01
C HIS A 260 1.13 -0.64 -3.35
N THR A 261 -0.01 -0.33 -2.71
CA THR A 261 -0.67 0.99 -2.86
C THR A 261 0.12 2.08 -2.15
N ALA A 262 0.84 1.75 -1.08
CA ALA A 262 1.72 2.69 -0.40
C ALA A 262 2.87 3.14 -1.32
N ALA A 263 3.15 4.44 -1.33
CA ALA A 263 4.27 4.99 -2.08
C ALA A 263 5.61 4.46 -1.54
N PRO A 264 6.52 3.97 -2.41
CA PRO A 264 7.82 3.48 -1.97
C PRO A 264 8.67 4.61 -1.40
N GLU A 265 9.61 4.23 -0.53
CA GLU A 265 10.62 5.15 -0.01
C GLU A 265 11.48 5.70 -1.15
N TRP A 266 11.82 6.98 -1.06
CA TRP A 266 12.66 7.66 -2.02
C TRP A 266 14.08 7.10 -2.01
N GLN A 267 14.60 6.86 -3.20
CA GLN A 267 15.96 6.39 -3.43
C GLN A 267 16.60 7.26 -4.52
N PRO A 268 17.78 7.83 -4.27
CA PRO A 268 18.44 8.75 -5.20
C PRO A 268 18.84 8.10 -6.53
N THR A 269 18.98 6.78 -6.54
CA THR A 269 19.30 5.99 -7.75
C THR A 269 18.11 5.87 -8.69
N LEU A 270 16.89 5.88 -8.16
CA LEU A 270 15.67 5.62 -8.92
C LEU A 270 15.00 6.89 -9.44
N VAL A 271 14.98 7.95 -8.62
CA VAL A 271 14.27 9.19 -8.95
C VAL A 271 15.13 10.40 -8.64
N LYS A 272 15.15 11.37 -9.57
CA LYS A 272 15.82 12.66 -9.35
C LYS A 272 14.88 13.65 -8.67
N ASP A 273 15.41 14.38 -7.70
CA ASP A 273 14.71 15.50 -7.09
C ASP A 273 14.51 16.61 -8.13
N ALA A 274 13.24 16.93 -8.42
CA ALA A 274 12.88 17.99 -9.35
C ALA A 274 11.59 18.68 -8.90
N LEU A 275 11.55 19.99 -9.08
CA LEU A 275 10.33 20.77 -8.93
C LEU A 275 9.52 20.66 -10.23
N VAL A 276 8.31 20.11 -10.12
CA VAL A 276 7.42 19.89 -11.26
C VAL A 276 6.35 20.98 -11.26
N PRO A 277 6.18 21.74 -12.36
CA PRO A 277 5.09 22.69 -12.47
C PRO A 277 3.75 21.94 -12.51
N MET A 278 2.81 22.35 -11.66
CA MET A 278 1.44 21.84 -11.64
C MET A 278 0.45 22.97 -11.92
N GLY A 279 -0.60 22.65 -12.66
CA GLY A 279 -1.73 23.54 -12.92
C GLY A 279 -2.95 23.10 -12.13
N PHE A 280 -3.65 24.08 -11.55
CA PHE A 280 -4.93 23.88 -10.87
C PHE A 280 -6.04 24.43 -11.77
N PRO A 281 -6.70 23.58 -12.57
CA PRO A 281 -7.69 24.07 -13.51
C PRO A 281 -9.02 24.38 -12.82
N GLU A 282 -9.71 25.39 -13.33
CA GLU A 282 -11.07 25.70 -12.91
C GLU A 282 -12.08 24.86 -13.70
N LEU A 283 -13.11 24.35 -13.02
CA LEU A 283 -14.24 23.70 -13.67
C LEU A 283 -15.13 24.77 -14.32
N LYS A 284 -15.39 24.63 -15.62
CA LYS A 284 -16.37 25.44 -16.34
C LYS A 284 -17.49 24.54 -16.84
N THR A 285 -18.73 24.97 -16.63
CA THR A 285 -19.95 24.21 -16.94
C THR A 285 -20.52 24.52 -18.33
N ASN A 286 -19.67 24.95 -19.26
CA ASN A 286 -20.08 25.32 -20.62
C ASN A 286 -19.80 24.15 -21.58
N PHE A 287 -20.72 23.95 -22.53
CA PHE A 287 -20.52 23.03 -23.64
C PHE A 287 -19.22 23.37 -24.38
N SER A 288 -18.29 22.43 -24.38
CA SER A 288 -16.98 22.63 -24.98
C SER A 288 -16.45 21.33 -25.59
N LEU A 289 -15.60 21.46 -26.59
CA LEU A 289 -14.91 20.34 -27.20
C LEU A 289 -13.72 19.95 -26.31
N CYS A 290 -13.70 18.71 -25.83
CA CYS A 290 -12.57 18.20 -25.07
C CYS A 290 -11.38 17.92 -26.01
N ILE A 291 -10.21 18.49 -25.72
CA ILE A 291 -8.98 18.30 -26.50
C ILE A 291 -8.44 16.86 -26.39
N CYS A 292 -8.77 16.14 -25.32
CA CYS A 292 -8.24 14.80 -25.07
C CYS A 292 -8.87 13.75 -25.98
N HIS A 293 -10.18 13.86 -26.23
CA HIS A 293 -10.96 12.85 -26.94
C HIS A 293 -11.65 13.38 -28.20
N GLY A 294 -11.63 14.70 -28.45
CA GLY A 294 -12.37 15.32 -29.54
C GLY A 294 -13.89 15.21 -29.41
N ARG A 295 -14.40 15.05 -28.18
CA ARG A 295 -15.84 14.89 -27.89
C ARG A 295 -16.39 16.11 -27.17
N PHE A 296 -17.64 16.45 -27.44
CA PHE A 296 -18.34 17.51 -26.71
C PHE A 296 -18.66 17.06 -25.29
N VAL A 297 -18.32 17.90 -24.32
CA VAL A 297 -18.60 17.70 -22.90
C VAL A 297 -19.35 18.91 -22.34
N GLN A 298 -20.26 18.66 -21.39
CA GLN A 298 -21.06 19.69 -20.73
C GLN A 298 -20.26 20.48 -19.69
N SER A 299 -19.31 19.83 -19.04
CA SER A 299 -18.37 20.43 -18.11
C SER A 299 -16.95 20.09 -18.52
N SER A 300 -16.05 21.07 -18.42
CA SER A 300 -14.63 20.87 -18.71
C SER A 300 -13.75 21.71 -17.80
N PHE A 301 -12.59 21.16 -17.50
CA PHE A 301 -11.51 21.82 -16.80
C PHE A 301 -10.71 22.67 -17.80
N GLU A 302 -10.46 23.93 -17.44
CA GLU A 302 -9.67 24.84 -18.24
C GLU A 302 -8.22 24.87 -17.77
N CYS A 303 -7.29 24.49 -18.66
CA CYS A 303 -5.86 24.53 -18.35
C CYS A 303 -5.40 25.98 -18.09
N PRO A 304 -4.72 26.29 -16.97
CA PRO A 304 -4.32 27.66 -16.64
C PRO A 304 -3.22 28.21 -17.56
N GLN A 305 -2.43 27.34 -18.22
CA GLN A 305 -1.32 27.77 -19.07
C GLN A 305 -1.72 28.00 -20.53
N CYS A 306 -2.65 27.22 -21.06
CA CYS A 306 -3.00 27.25 -22.49
C CYS A 306 -4.50 27.31 -22.78
N SER A 307 -5.35 27.43 -21.75
CA SER A 307 -6.81 27.47 -21.83
C SER A 307 -7.46 26.29 -22.57
N ALA A 308 -6.74 25.18 -22.75
CA ALA A 308 -7.28 23.97 -23.35
C ALA A 308 -8.33 23.33 -22.43
N ARG A 309 -9.39 22.78 -23.04
CA ARG A 309 -10.52 22.16 -22.33
C ARG A 309 -10.31 20.66 -22.18
N ILE A 310 -10.32 20.19 -20.95
CA ILE A 310 -10.03 18.80 -20.57
C ILE A 310 -11.23 18.24 -19.80
N CYS A 311 -11.59 16.99 -20.05
CA CYS A 311 -12.77 16.39 -19.45
C CYS A 311 -12.57 15.92 -18.00
N GLU A 312 -11.38 15.40 -17.68
CA GLU A 312 -11.10 14.74 -16.41
C GLU A 312 -9.74 15.18 -15.86
N ILE A 313 -9.66 15.31 -14.54
CA ILE A 313 -8.42 15.51 -13.78
C ILE A 313 -8.38 14.43 -12.69
N PRO A 314 -7.19 13.98 -12.25
CA PRO A 314 -5.86 14.44 -12.64
C PRO A 314 -5.40 13.94 -14.03
N ALA A 315 -4.78 14.80 -14.82
CA ALA A 315 -4.34 14.46 -16.17
C ALA A 315 -3.19 15.36 -16.66
N LYS A 316 -2.44 14.89 -17.66
CA LYS A 316 -1.48 15.73 -18.41
C LYS A 316 -2.23 16.46 -19.52
N CYS A 317 -2.03 17.77 -19.65
CA CYS A 317 -2.64 18.54 -20.73
C CYS A 317 -2.11 18.08 -22.09
N ALA A 318 -3.00 17.65 -23.01
CA ALA A 318 -2.60 17.18 -24.34
C ALA A 318 -1.96 18.28 -25.23
N HIS A 319 -2.14 19.56 -24.87
CA HIS A 319 -1.59 20.68 -25.64
C HIS A 319 -0.25 21.20 -25.08
N CYS A 320 -0.19 21.53 -23.78
CA CYS A 320 1.01 22.11 -23.17
C CYS A 320 1.79 21.15 -22.25
N THR A 321 1.33 19.91 -22.06
CA THR A 321 1.94 18.87 -21.20
C THR A 321 2.03 19.19 -19.70
N LEU A 322 1.45 20.30 -19.24
CA LEU A 322 1.34 20.64 -17.83
C LEU A 322 0.53 19.57 -17.07
N HIS A 323 0.96 19.20 -15.87
CA HIS A 323 0.22 18.28 -15.00
C HIS A 323 -0.92 19.05 -14.35
N LEU A 324 -2.15 18.58 -14.55
CA LEU A 324 -3.35 19.18 -13.98
C LEU A 324 -3.87 18.29 -12.87
N ALA A 325 -4.09 18.87 -11.69
CA ALA A 325 -4.64 18.18 -10.53
C ALA A 325 -5.52 19.15 -9.74
N SER A 326 -6.47 18.62 -8.96
CA SER A 326 -7.17 19.41 -7.97
C SER A 326 -6.31 19.58 -6.71
N SER A 327 -6.53 20.67 -5.97
CA SER A 327 -5.94 20.83 -4.63
C SER A 327 -6.38 19.70 -3.69
N VAL A 328 -7.61 19.20 -3.85
CA VAL A 328 -8.15 18.08 -3.08
C VAL A 328 -7.40 16.78 -3.38
N ASP A 329 -7.03 16.55 -4.65
CA ASP A 329 -6.29 15.36 -5.06
C ASP A 329 -4.91 15.34 -4.39
N ILE A 330 -4.19 16.46 -4.42
CA ILE A 330 -2.89 16.54 -3.75
C ILE A 330 -3.04 16.40 -2.23
N GLY A 331 -4.10 16.98 -1.64
CA GLY A 331 -4.38 16.91 -0.21
C GLY A 331 -4.57 15.49 0.31
N ARG A 332 -5.13 14.57 -0.49
CA ARG A 332 -5.30 13.15 -0.07
C ARG A 332 -3.98 12.45 0.24
N GLY A 333 -2.91 12.79 -0.49
CA GLY A 333 -1.57 12.24 -0.25
C GLY A 333 -0.93 12.72 1.06
N TYR A 334 -1.47 13.75 1.71
CA TYR A 334 -0.91 14.36 2.91
C TYR A 334 -0.88 13.41 4.11
N HIS A 335 -1.90 12.56 4.24
CA HIS A 335 -2.00 11.56 5.31
C HIS A 335 -0.84 10.56 5.32
N HIS A 336 -0.28 10.27 4.14
CA HIS A 336 0.87 9.37 4.02
C HIS A 336 2.22 10.06 4.27
N LEU A 337 2.28 11.39 4.17
CA LEU A 337 3.51 12.14 4.44
C LEU A 337 3.74 12.31 5.94
N PHE A 338 2.66 12.43 6.71
CA PHE A 338 2.69 12.68 8.14
C PHE A 338 1.73 11.74 8.89
N PRO A 339 2.00 10.42 8.93
CA PRO A 339 1.20 9.52 9.73
C PRO A 339 1.31 9.90 11.22
N PRO A 340 0.26 9.67 12.03
CA PRO A 340 0.35 9.81 13.46
C PRO A 340 1.36 8.81 14.03
N GLU A 341 2.11 9.23 15.04
CA GLU A 341 3.01 8.35 15.78
C GLU A 341 2.21 7.25 16.48
N PRO A 342 2.73 6.00 16.51
CA PRO A 342 2.06 4.90 17.19
C PRO A 342 1.81 5.26 18.66
N PHE A 343 0.63 4.94 19.17
CA PHE A 343 0.26 5.25 20.54
C PHE A 343 0.99 4.34 21.53
N GLU A 344 1.47 4.93 22.61
CA GLU A 344 2.14 4.20 23.69
C GLU A 344 1.09 3.47 24.54
N PRO A 345 1.34 2.24 25.01
CA PRO A 345 0.39 1.56 25.88
C PRO A 345 0.18 2.35 27.17
N ALA A 346 -1.07 2.71 27.45
CA ALA A 346 -1.50 3.40 28.67
C ALA A 346 -1.89 2.35 29.72
N GLY A 347 -0.91 1.95 30.54
CA GLY A 347 -1.10 0.96 31.61
C GLY A 347 0.02 -0.07 31.64
N GLY A 348 0.58 -0.31 32.83
CA GLY A 348 1.49 -1.44 33.06
C GLY A 348 0.71 -2.75 33.14
N GLU A 349 1.43 -3.88 33.15
CA GLU A 349 0.86 -5.24 33.22
C GLU A 349 -0.06 -5.48 34.44
N GLU A 350 -0.07 -4.56 35.42
CA GLU A 350 -0.87 -4.60 36.66
C GLU A 350 -2.11 -3.69 36.65
N SER A 351 -2.58 -3.21 35.48
CA SER A 351 -3.60 -2.14 35.38
C SER A 351 -4.90 -2.50 34.66
N ASP A 352 -5.32 -3.77 34.72
CA ASP A 352 -6.62 -4.22 34.16
C ASP A 352 -7.85 -3.68 34.94
N ASP A 353 -7.66 -3.14 36.15
CA ASP A 353 -8.74 -2.59 37.00
C ASP A 353 -8.98 -1.08 36.83
N LEU A 354 -8.18 -0.38 36.01
CA LEU A 354 -8.37 1.06 35.78
C LEU A 354 -9.38 1.31 34.65
N LEU A 355 -10.48 1.99 34.99
CA LEU A 355 -11.43 2.52 34.00
C LEU A 355 -10.86 3.80 33.35
N TYR A 356 -10.66 3.75 32.04
CA TYR A 356 -10.29 4.90 31.23
C TYR A 356 -11.48 5.39 30.42
N GLU A 357 -11.57 6.70 30.18
CA GLU A 357 -12.51 7.29 29.23
C GLU A 357 -11.79 7.59 27.90
N CYS A 358 -12.33 7.09 26.79
CA CYS A 358 -11.73 7.29 25.48
C CYS A 358 -11.96 8.72 24.97
N GLY A 359 -10.89 9.46 24.64
CA GLY A 359 -10.99 10.80 24.07
C GLY A 359 -11.52 10.88 22.63
N GLY A 360 -11.86 9.74 22.02
CA GLY A 360 -12.48 9.65 20.69
C GLY A 360 -13.99 9.36 20.77
N CYS A 361 -14.36 8.26 21.42
CA CYS A 361 -15.76 7.79 21.51
C CYS A 361 -16.45 8.10 22.84
N PHE A 362 -15.74 8.67 23.83
CA PHE A 362 -16.24 8.96 25.18
C PHE A 362 -16.82 7.74 25.92
N GLN A 363 -16.44 6.53 25.50
CA GLN A 363 -16.83 5.30 26.18
C GLN A 363 -15.79 4.94 27.23
N SER A 364 -16.28 4.49 28.38
CA SER A 364 -15.46 3.90 29.43
C SER A 364 -14.99 2.50 29.03
N PHE A 365 -13.72 2.21 29.22
CA PHE A 365 -13.14 0.90 28.91
C PHE A 365 -12.00 0.54 29.89
N SER A 366 -11.73 -0.75 30.03
CA SER A 366 -10.62 -1.29 30.83
C SER A 366 -9.67 -2.09 29.93
N GLY A 367 -8.37 -1.93 30.16
CA GLY A 367 -7.30 -2.61 29.41
C GLY A 367 -7.09 -2.11 27.97
N GLY A 368 -5.85 -2.27 27.47
CA GLY A 368 -5.53 -2.03 26.04
C GLY A 368 -5.68 -0.58 25.56
N ALA A 369 -5.42 0.39 26.45
CA ALA A 369 -5.47 1.81 26.13
C ALA A 369 -4.22 2.26 25.37
N GLY A 370 -4.40 3.04 24.31
CA GLY A 370 -3.32 3.72 23.60
C GLY A 370 -3.26 5.20 24.00
N ARG A 371 -2.08 5.69 24.40
CA ARG A 371 -1.81 7.08 24.75
C ARG A 371 -1.08 7.76 23.61
N CYS A 372 -1.62 8.89 23.15
CA CYS A 372 -0.92 9.70 22.15
C CYS A 372 0.33 10.38 22.78
N PRO A 373 1.52 10.28 22.17
CA PRO A 373 2.74 10.89 22.72
C PRO A 373 2.69 12.43 22.74
N ARG A 374 1.90 13.04 21.85
CA ARG A 374 1.81 14.51 21.70
C ARG A 374 0.80 15.16 22.64
N CYS A 375 -0.48 14.76 22.55
CA CYS A 375 -1.54 15.35 23.38
C CYS A 375 -1.79 14.61 24.69
N LYS A 376 -1.18 13.43 24.89
CA LYS A 376 -1.33 12.57 26.08
C LYS A 376 -2.74 12.05 26.35
N THR A 377 -3.69 12.28 25.43
CA THR A 377 -5.05 11.74 25.47
C THR A 377 -5.04 10.22 25.32
N ILE A 378 -5.97 9.56 26.00
CA ILE A 378 -6.13 8.10 26.02
C ILE A 378 -7.22 7.69 25.03
N PHE A 379 -6.95 6.66 24.24
CA PHE A 379 -7.85 6.09 23.24
C PHE A 379 -8.04 4.59 23.47
N CYS A 380 -9.24 4.08 23.20
CA CYS A 380 -9.50 2.64 23.17
C CYS A 380 -8.92 2.02 21.89
N GLY A 381 -8.70 0.69 21.87
CA GLY A 381 -8.12 0.00 20.72
C GLY A 381 -8.91 0.17 19.40
N VAL A 382 -10.22 0.41 19.46
CA VAL A 382 -11.04 0.67 18.25
C VAL A 382 -10.74 2.08 17.70
N CYS A 383 -10.69 3.08 18.57
CA CYS A 383 -10.34 4.45 18.17
C CYS A 383 -8.88 4.55 17.73
N ASP A 384 -7.99 3.80 18.35
CA ASP A 384 -6.60 3.68 17.93
C ASP A 384 -6.48 3.14 16.49
N ASP A 385 -7.17 2.04 16.18
CA ASP A 385 -7.21 1.46 14.82
C ASP A 385 -7.82 2.44 13.82
N PHE A 386 -8.90 3.11 14.18
CA PHE A 386 -9.59 4.10 13.33
C PHE A 386 -8.73 5.33 13.04
N ILE A 387 -8.02 5.85 14.04
CA ILE A 387 -7.10 6.98 13.89
C ILE A 387 -5.94 6.60 12.98
N HIS A 388 -5.36 5.41 13.15
CA HIS A 388 -4.19 5.00 12.37
C HIS A 388 -4.53 4.51 10.95
N ARG A 389 -5.73 3.98 10.70
CA ARG A 389 -6.12 3.43 9.38
C ARG A 389 -6.97 4.34 8.52
N GLU A 390 -7.87 5.13 9.10
CA GLU A 390 -8.86 5.90 8.32
C GLU A 390 -8.62 7.40 8.39
N ILE A 391 -8.51 7.98 9.59
CA ILE A 391 -8.37 9.44 9.74
C ILE A 391 -6.92 9.90 9.51
N HIS A 392 -5.96 9.07 9.91
CA HIS A 392 -4.53 9.40 9.96
C HIS A 392 -4.24 10.71 10.71
N GLN A 393 -5.06 11.06 11.69
CA GLN A 393 -4.87 12.24 12.51
C GLN A 393 -5.47 12.04 13.89
N CYS A 394 -4.70 12.35 14.93
CA CYS A 394 -5.15 12.24 16.31
C CYS A 394 -6.15 13.36 16.63
N THR A 395 -7.37 12.98 17.05
CA THR A 395 -8.43 13.92 17.42
C THR A 395 -8.04 14.81 18.62
N GLY A 396 -7.31 14.26 19.59
CA GLY A 396 -6.84 15.02 20.75
C GLY A 396 -5.78 16.08 20.42
N CYS A 397 -5.01 15.89 19.34
CA CYS A 397 -4.05 16.91 18.87
C CYS A 397 -4.72 18.03 18.05
N LEU A 398 -5.89 17.75 17.46
CA LEU A 398 -6.69 18.73 16.73
C LEU A 398 -7.49 19.63 17.67
N LEU A 399 -7.88 19.10 18.82
CA LEU A 399 -8.53 19.89 19.85
C LEU A 399 -7.49 20.81 20.51
N PRO A 400 -7.79 22.11 20.66
CA PRO A 400 -6.94 22.99 21.46
C PRO A 400 -6.81 22.40 22.88
N PRO A 401 -5.65 22.52 23.53
CA PRO A 401 -5.52 22.08 24.91
C PRO A 401 -6.62 22.77 25.71
N ALA A 402 -7.46 21.97 26.38
CA ALA A 402 -8.45 22.51 27.30
C ALA A 402 -7.70 23.44 28.26
N SER A 403 -7.99 24.75 28.18
CA SER A 403 -7.50 25.73 29.13
C SER A 403 -7.73 25.18 30.54
N GLY A 404 -6.64 25.02 31.29
CA GLY A 404 -6.57 24.20 32.50
C GLY A 404 -7.75 24.38 33.45
N GLY A 405 -8.54 23.32 33.59
CA GLY A 405 -9.32 23.02 34.79
C GLY A 405 -8.63 21.89 35.53
N GLY A 406 -7.50 22.19 36.19
CA GLY A 406 -6.90 21.24 37.13
C GLY A 406 -7.59 21.35 38.49
N PRO A 407 -7.89 20.24 39.19
CA PRO A 407 -8.02 20.30 40.64
C PRO A 407 -6.59 20.47 41.19
N GLY A 408 -6.29 21.67 41.66
CA GLY A 408 -4.97 21.99 42.19
C GLY A 408 -4.67 21.18 43.45
N HIS A 409 -3.47 20.64 43.55
CA HIS A 409 -2.74 20.39 44.80
C HIS A 409 -1.25 20.67 44.54
N GLY A 410 -0.64 21.35 45.51
CA GLY A 410 0.48 22.26 45.31
C GLY A 410 1.84 21.60 45.20
N ALA A 411 2.75 22.33 44.57
CA ALA A 411 4.18 22.19 44.77
C ALA A 411 4.79 23.59 44.70
N ASP A 412 5.26 24.04 45.86
CA ASP A 412 6.01 25.26 46.06
C ASP A 412 7.31 25.30 45.25
N GLY A 413 7.64 26.50 44.77
CA GLY A 413 8.96 27.08 45.03
C GLY A 413 10.10 26.79 44.04
N GLY A 414 10.32 27.75 43.13
CA GLY A 414 11.61 28.47 43.10
C GLY A 414 12.54 28.27 41.89
N GLY A 415 12.87 29.38 41.22
CA GLY A 415 14.11 29.55 40.44
C GLY A 415 13.91 29.86 38.95
N THR A 416 13.67 31.13 38.56
CA THR A 416 14.64 32.04 37.88
C THR A 416 15.12 31.57 36.48
N GLY A 417 15.03 32.30 35.38
CA GLY A 417 14.74 33.73 35.13
C GLY A 417 14.09 33.91 33.74
N ALA A 418 13.31 34.98 33.56
CA ALA A 418 13.74 36.27 32.99
C ALA A 418 14.07 36.16 31.48
N SER A 419 13.53 36.96 30.56
CA SER A 419 12.74 38.18 30.66
C SER A 419 12.20 38.54 29.27
N ALA A 420 10.98 39.10 29.25
CA ALA A 420 10.42 40.22 28.45
C ALA A 420 10.69 40.30 26.91
N VAL A 421 9.80 40.79 26.05
CA VAL A 421 9.13 42.11 26.02
C VAL A 421 7.96 42.01 25.01
N ARG A 422 6.68 42.14 25.42
CA ARG A 422 5.75 43.32 25.32
C ARG A 422 5.48 43.91 23.93
N GLY A 423 4.19 44.14 23.64
CA GLY A 423 3.67 45.03 22.58
C GLY A 423 2.17 44.78 22.28
N THR A 424 1.25 45.08 23.20
CA THR A 424 0.28 46.21 23.16
C THR A 424 -0.99 45.97 22.33
N ALA A 425 -2.11 46.01 23.04
CA ALA A 425 -3.48 46.05 22.54
C ALA A 425 -3.84 47.39 21.88
N GLY A 426 -4.76 47.34 20.93
CA GLY A 426 -5.49 48.49 20.41
C GLY A 426 -6.85 48.01 19.91
N ALA A 427 -7.90 48.40 20.62
CA ALA A 427 -9.29 48.23 20.23
C ALA A 427 -9.66 49.20 19.10
N GLU A 428 -10.57 48.81 18.21
CA GLU A 428 -11.76 49.59 17.81
C GLU A 428 -12.58 48.83 16.75
N GLY A 429 -13.90 48.78 16.97
CA GLY A 429 -14.86 48.20 16.04
C GLY A 429 -15.50 49.23 15.12
N GLY A 430 -16.11 48.76 14.02
CA GLY A 430 -16.95 49.60 13.17
C GLY A 430 -17.16 49.06 11.75
N ARG A 431 -18.28 48.33 11.57
CA ARG A 431 -18.99 47.91 10.34
C ARG A 431 -19.14 49.04 9.26
N PRO A 432 -19.80 48.79 8.10
CA PRO A 432 -19.61 47.76 7.06
C PRO A 432 -19.58 48.38 5.63
N LEU A 433 -19.30 47.55 4.62
CA LEU A 433 -19.37 47.92 3.19
C LEU A 433 -20.81 48.09 2.67
N ALA A 434 -21.03 49.16 1.90
CA ALA A 434 -22.17 49.37 1.02
C ALA A 434 -21.74 49.36 -0.45
N ALA A 435 -22.64 48.86 -1.30
CA ALA A 435 -22.47 48.51 -2.69
C ALA A 435 -22.45 49.69 -3.68
N ALA A 436 -21.76 49.51 -4.81
CA ALA A 436 -22.00 50.13 -6.11
C ALA A 436 -21.48 49.15 -7.19
N GLY A 437 -22.13 48.81 -8.30
CA GLY A 437 -23.27 49.42 -8.99
C GLY A 437 -22.82 50.10 -10.28
N GLY A 438 -22.92 49.40 -11.43
CA GLY A 438 -22.77 49.93 -12.81
C GLY A 438 -21.33 49.97 -13.33
N GLY A 439 -20.99 49.68 -14.60
CA GLY A 439 -21.76 49.46 -15.81
C GLY A 439 -20.99 50.02 -17.02
N VAL A 440 -20.99 49.24 -18.13
CA VAL A 440 -21.07 49.72 -19.52
C VAL A 440 -19.75 50.06 -20.31
N THR A 441 -19.49 49.17 -21.28
CA THR A 441 -19.02 49.36 -22.70
C THR A 441 -17.57 49.68 -23.11
N ALA A 442 -16.99 48.69 -23.80
CA ALA A 442 -16.53 48.67 -25.21
C ALA A 442 -15.61 49.77 -25.78
N LYS A 443 -14.47 49.34 -26.36
CA LYS A 443 -14.12 49.58 -27.78
C LYS A 443 -12.93 48.73 -28.26
N ARG A 444 -13.04 48.30 -29.52
CA ARG A 444 -12.09 47.53 -30.34
C ARG A 444 -10.89 48.39 -30.78
N GLY A 445 -9.76 47.75 -31.10
CA GLY A 445 -8.83 48.25 -32.14
C GLY A 445 -7.37 47.82 -31.94
N PRO A 446 -6.68 47.27 -32.97
CA PRO A 446 -5.47 46.46 -32.79
C PRO A 446 -4.17 47.23 -33.10
N ALA A 447 -3.01 46.73 -32.64
CA ALA A 447 -1.71 47.14 -33.18
C ALA A 447 -0.68 45.99 -33.11
N VAL A 448 -0.13 45.73 -34.29
CA VAL A 448 1.03 44.87 -34.59
C VAL A 448 2.31 45.60 -34.15
N GLY A 449 3.31 44.88 -33.63
CA GLY A 449 4.61 45.50 -33.32
C GLY A 449 5.62 44.55 -32.69
N SER A 450 6.62 44.20 -33.50
CA SER A 450 7.80 43.39 -33.25
C SER A 450 8.71 43.84 -32.09
N SER A 451 9.50 42.86 -31.64
CA SER A 451 10.91 42.94 -31.20
C SER A 451 11.27 43.72 -29.94
N GLY A 452 12.04 43.07 -29.06
CA GLY A 452 12.89 43.76 -28.08
C GLY A 452 13.11 42.95 -26.83
N GLY A 453 14.27 42.29 -26.73
CA GLY A 453 14.73 41.66 -25.51
C GLY A 453 14.91 42.69 -24.38
N GLY A 454 14.44 42.32 -23.19
CA GLY A 454 14.66 43.06 -21.96
C GLY A 454 14.55 42.09 -20.79
N GLN A 455 15.68 41.54 -20.36
CA GLN A 455 15.79 40.88 -19.05
C GLN A 455 15.42 41.91 -17.99
N VAL A 456 14.34 41.65 -17.25
CA VAL A 456 14.06 42.33 -15.99
C VAL A 456 14.02 41.27 -14.91
N LEU A 457 15.13 41.18 -14.17
CA LEU A 457 15.24 40.45 -12.92
C LEU A 457 14.36 41.16 -11.89
N PHE A 458 13.21 40.56 -11.53
CA PHE A 458 12.49 40.93 -10.32
C PHE A 458 12.84 39.96 -9.19
N ALA A 459 13.40 40.55 -8.14
CA ALA A 459 13.74 39.90 -6.89
C ALA A 459 12.53 39.21 -6.26
N SER A 460 12.73 37.96 -5.87
CA SER A 460 11.79 37.12 -5.15
C SER A 460 11.44 37.72 -3.79
N GLY A 461 10.22 38.27 -3.67
CA GLY A 461 9.56 38.47 -2.38
C GLY A 461 9.08 37.11 -1.87
N GLY A 462 9.79 36.55 -0.88
CA GLY A 462 9.39 35.32 -0.21
C GLY A 462 8.18 35.57 0.68
N VAL A 463 7.03 34.99 0.32
CA VAL A 463 5.87 34.90 1.22
C VAL A 463 6.06 33.67 2.10
N ARG A 464 6.25 33.94 3.39
CA ARG A 464 6.31 32.95 4.46
C ARG A 464 4.87 32.53 4.76
N LEU A 465 4.49 31.30 4.41
CA LEU A 465 3.19 30.72 4.78
C LEU A 465 3.22 30.34 6.26
N GLU A 466 2.66 31.21 7.09
CA GLU A 466 2.26 30.87 8.45
C GLU A 466 1.05 29.91 8.40
N ARG A 467 1.10 28.90 9.26
CA ARG A 467 0.09 27.85 9.38
C ARG A 467 -1.24 28.46 9.82
N CYS A 468 -2.31 28.23 9.05
CA CYS A 468 -3.67 28.25 9.58
C CYS A 468 -4.01 26.89 10.18
#